data_AF-Q05ZA6-F1
#
_entry.id   AF-Q05ZA6-F1
#
_cell.length_a   1.000
_cell.length_b   1.000
_cell.length_c   1.000
_cell.angle_alpha   90.00
_cell.angle_beta   90.00
_cell.angle_gamma   90.00
#
_symmetry.space_group_name_H-M   'P 1'
#
loop_
_entity.id
_entity.type
_entity.pdbx_description
1 polymer ?
#
loop_
_entity_poly.entity_id
_entity_poly.type
_entity_poly.pdbx_seq_one_letter_code
_entity_poly.pdbx_strand_id
1 'polypeptide(L)' 'MTDQADQAPSVEELQESIDELSAYRERLYNDVVGIGKKLRLSQKKIDATVNEHPELTRIDEILSQLKHQRDNQALSS' A
#
# COMPACT_ATOMS: atom_id res chain seq x y z
N MET A 1 8.85 -14.10 27.89
CA MET A 1 9.27 -13.31 26.71
C MET A 1 8.01 -12.71 26.08
N THR A 2 7.41 -11.69 26.69
CA THR A 2 6.25 -10.96 26.14
C THR A 2 6.11 -9.64 26.90
N ASP A 3 6.95 -8.65 26.58
CA ASP A 3 6.81 -7.26 27.04
C ASP A 3 7.08 -6.31 25.87
N GLN A 4 6.44 -6.56 24.73
CA GLN A 4 6.61 -5.73 23.53
C GLN A 4 5.29 -5.41 22.82
N ALA A 5 4.14 -5.68 23.45
CA ALA A 5 2.82 -5.46 22.86
C ALA A 5 2.13 -4.14 23.27
N ASP A 6 2.71 -3.35 24.18
CA ASP A 6 2.10 -2.13 24.75
C ASP A 6 2.79 -0.81 24.33
N GLN A 7 3.78 -0.85 23.43
CA GLN A 7 4.38 0.37 22.88
C GLN A 7 3.74 0.67 21.52
N ALA A 8 3.26 1.90 21.34
CA ALA A 8 2.86 2.39 20.03
C ALA A 8 4.07 2.35 19.08
N PRO A 9 3.90 1.97 17.80
CA PRO A 9 5.00 1.88 16.86
C PRO A 9 5.67 3.24 16.65
N SER A 10 6.98 3.24 16.42
CA SER A 10 7.74 4.46 16.17
C SER A 10 7.40 5.07 14.81
N VAL A 11 7.76 6.34 14.61
CA VAL A 11 7.63 7.02 13.32
C VAL A 11 8.47 6.30 12.25
N GLU A 12 9.67 5.83 12.58
CA GLU A 12 10.50 5.07 11.64
C GLU A 12 9.87 3.74 11.27
N GLU A 13 9.38 2.96 12.24
CA GLU A 13 8.73 1.65 11.98
C GLU A 13 7.49 1.80 11.07
N LEU A 14 6.71 2.87 11.28
CA LEU A 14 5.57 3.19 10.43
C LEU A 14 6.02 3.62 9.02
N GLN A 15 7.10 4.40 8.91
CA GLN A 15 7.62 4.84 7.62
C GLN A 15 8.19 3.67 6.82
N GLU A 16 8.95 2.76 7.45
CA GLU A 16 9.45 1.54 6.81
C GLU A 16 8.29 0.68 6.29
N SER A 17 7.24 0.49 7.11
CA SER A 17 6.05 -0.25 6.70
C SER A 17 5.32 0.40 5.51
N ILE A 18 5.23 1.74 5.48
CA ILE A 18 4.67 2.50 4.36
C ILE A 18 5.49 2.28 3.09
N ASP A 19 6.81 2.33 3.19
CA ASP A 19 7.72 2.21 2.05
C ASP A 19 7.67 0.81 1.44
N GLU A 20 7.71 -0.24 2.27
CA GLU A 20 7.59 -1.63 1.84
C GLU A 20 6.24 -1.90 1.16
N LEU A 21 5.14 -1.43 1.77
CA LEU A 21 3.80 -1.63 1.23
C LEU A 21 3.57 -0.83 -0.06
N SER A 22 4.16 0.37 -0.17
CA SER A 22 4.12 1.18 -1.39
C SER A 22 4.89 0.51 -2.53
N ALA A 23 6.07 -0.05 -2.25
CA ALA A 23 6.84 -0.81 -3.24
C ALA A 23 6.09 -2.08 -3.69
N TYR A 24 5.39 -2.75 -2.78
CA TYR A 24 4.53 -3.88 -3.14
C TYR A 24 3.38 -3.46 -4.04
N ARG A 25 2.66 -2.39 -3.69
CA ARG A 25 1.58 -1.83 -4.51
C ARG A 25 2.02 -1.50 -5.93
N GLU A 26 3.19 -0.89 -6.08
CA GLU A 26 3.74 -0.52 -7.38
C GLU A 26 4.03 -1.77 -8.24
N ARG A 27 4.65 -2.80 -7.67
CA ARG A 27 4.89 -4.06 -8.38
C ARG A 27 3.58 -4.71 -8.84
N LEU A 28 2.58 -4.79 -7.97
CA LEU A 28 1.28 -5.37 -8.29
C LEU A 28 0.58 -4.58 -9.41
N TYR A 29 0.59 -3.26 -9.35
CA TYR A 29 0.06 -2.40 -10.42
C TYR A 29 0.77 -2.67 -11.76
N ASN A 30 2.10 -2.74 -11.74
CA ASN A 30 2.89 -3.00 -12.94
C ASN A 30 2.63 -4.39 -13.52
N ASP A 31 2.39 -5.40 -12.68
CA ASP A 31 2.03 -6.75 -13.10
C ASP A 31 0.66 -6.77 -13.78
N VAL A 32 -0.36 -6.15 -13.16
CA VAL A 32 -1.72 -6.05 -13.73
C VAL A 32 -1.69 -5.35 -15.10
N VAL A 33 -1.01 -4.21 -15.19
CA VAL A 33 -0.85 -3.46 -16.45
C VAL A 33 -0.05 -4.28 -17.47
N GLY A 34 1.03 -4.94 -17.04
CA GLY A 34 1.88 -5.76 -17.88
C GLY A 34 1.14 -6.94 -18.51
N ILE A 35 0.31 -7.63 -17.73
CA ILE A 35 -0.56 -8.71 -18.21
C ILE A 35 -1.59 -8.17 -19.19
N GLY A 36 -2.26 -7.06 -18.87
CA GLY A 36 -3.24 -6.43 -19.75
C GLY A 36 -2.66 -6.06 -21.13
N LYS A 37 -1.44 -5.53 -21.15
CA LYS A 37 -0.70 -5.24 -22.39
C LYS A 37 -0.32 -6.50 -23.16
N LYS A 38 0.18 -7.55 -22.49
CA LYS A 38 0.49 -8.85 -23.12
C LYS A 38 -0.74 -9.49 -23.77
N LEU A 39 -1.92 -9.31 -23.17
CA LEU A 39 -3.21 -9.76 -23.70
C LEU A 39 -3.80 -8.82 -24.76
N ARG A 40 -3.11 -7.71 -25.09
CA ARG A 40 -3.55 -6.69 -26.06
C ARG A 40 -4.93 -6.08 -25.72
N LEU A 41 -5.23 -5.96 -24.42
CA LEU A 41 -6.45 -5.26 -23.97
C LEU A 41 -6.37 -3.77 -24.33
N SER A 42 -7.53 -3.14 -24.50
CA SER A 42 -7.58 -1.68 -24.64
C SER A 42 -7.22 -1.01 -23.32
N GLN A 43 -6.65 0.20 -23.38
CA GLN A 43 -6.27 0.95 -22.18
C GLN A 43 -7.43 1.10 -21.20
N LYS A 44 -8.64 1.42 -21.69
CA LYS A 44 -9.86 1.50 -20.89
C LYS A 44 -10.14 0.23 -20.07
N LYS A 45 -9.88 -0.96 -20.62
CA LYS A 45 -10.09 -2.23 -19.90
C LYS A 45 -9.01 -2.45 -18.85
N ILE A 46 -7.76 -2.09 -19.14
CA ILE A 46 -6.65 -2.17 -18.18
C ILE A 46 -6.95 -1.25 -16.99
N ASP A 47 -7.35 -0.01 -17.25
CA ASP A 47 -7.68 0.97 -16.20
C ASP A 47 -8.85 0.50 -15.33
N ALA A 48 -9.90 -0.09 -15.95
CA ALA A 48 -11.00 -0.69 -15.21
C ALA A 48 -10.53 -1.85 -14.32
N THR A 49 -9.70 -2.75 -14.84
CA THR A 49 -9.12 -3.85 -14.05
C THR A 49 -8.28 -3.36 -12.88
N VAL A 50 -7.47 -2.30 -13.07
CA VAL A 50 -6.71 -1.69 -11.98
C VAL A 50 -7.64 -1.08 -10.93
N ASN A 51 -8.63 -0.31 -11.36
CA ASN A 51 -9.56 0.38 -10.45
C ASN A 51 -10.45 -0.58 -9.65
N GLU A 52 -10.79 -1.72 -10.25
CA GLU A 52 -11.61 -2.77 -9.63
C GLU A 52 -10.76 -3.83 -8.91
N HIS A 53 -9.42 -3.67 -8.86
CA HIS A 53 -8.54 -4.67 -8.28
C HIS A 53 -8.62 -4.65 -6.75
N PRO A 54 -9.21 -5.69 -6.10
CA PRO A 54 -9.56 -5.62 -4.68
C PRO A 54 -8.34 -5.47 -3.78
N GLU A 55 -7.20 -6.07 -4.16
CA GLU A 55 -5.97 -5.95 -3.39
C GLU A 55 -5.30 -4.57 -3.54
N LEU A 56 -5.39 -3.92 -4.70
CA LEU A 56 -4.84 -2.57 -4.86
C LEU A 56 -5.64 -1.58 -4.02
N THR A 57 -6.97 -1.70 -4.04
CA THR A 57 -7.87 -0.91 -3.18
C THR A 57 -7.55 -1.12 -1.70
N ARG A 58 -7.41 -2.38 -1.26
CA ARG A 58 -7.09 -2.68 0.14
C ARG A 58 -5.73 -2.13 0.55
N ILE A 59 -4.72 -2.23 -0.31
CA ILE A 59 -3.40 -1.67 -0.03
C ILE A 59 -3.47 -0.14 0.09
N ASP A 60 -4.23 0.53 -0.78
CA ASP A 60 -4.42 1.98 -0.73
C ASP A 60 -5.10 2.42 0.59
N GLU A 61 -6.09 1.67 1.06
CA GLU A 61 -6.75 1.90 2.36
C GLU A 61 -5.76 1.74 3.53
N ILE A 62 -4.97 0.67 3.55
CA ILE A 62 -3.98 0.41 4.60
C ILE A 62 -2.88 1.49 4.59
N LEU A 63 -2.39 1.87 3.40
CA LEU A 63 -1.42 2.95 3.27
C LEU A 63 -1.97 4.27 3.80
N SER A 64 -3.25 4.57 3.57
CA SER A 64 -3.89 5.76 4.14
C SER A 64 -3.91 5.71 5.67
N GLN A 65 -4.23 4.55 6.26
CA GLN A 65 -4.26 4.38 7.71
C GLN A 65 -2.85 4.51 8.32
N LEU A 66 -1.84 3.88 7.73
CA LEU A 66 -0.46 3.95 8.19
C LEU A 66 0.09 5.38 8.13
N LYS A 67 -0.21 6.12 7.06
CA LYS A 67 0.18 7.54 6.92
C LYS A 67 -0.46 8.39 8.01
N HIS A 68 -1.76 8.22 8.26
CA HIS A 68 -2.44 8.93 9.34
C HIS A 68 -1.85 8.56 10.71
N GLN A 69 -1.54 7.29 10.95
CA GLN A 69 -0.93 6.85 12.20
C GLN A 69 0.46 7.46 12.39
N ARG A 70 1.30 7.45 11.35
CA ARG A 70 2.63 8.07 11.37
C ARG A 70 2.55 9.57 11.64
N ASP A 71 1.64 10.27 10.98
CA ASP A 71 1.49 11.73 11.15
C ASP A 71 1.06 12.07 12.57
N ASN A 72 0.13 11.31 13.15
CA ASN A 72 -0.26 11.46 14.54
C ASN A 72 0.90 11.17 15.51
N GLN A 73 1.70 10.14 15.22
CA GLN A 73 2.85 9.78 16.04
C GLN A 73 3.94 10.87 15.98
N ALA A 74 4.20 11.42 14.79
CA ALA A 74 5.17 12.49 14.57
C ALA A 74 4.75 13.83 15.20
N LEU A 75 3.44 14.10 15.30
CA LEU A 75 2.90 15.28 16.00
C LEU A 75 2.91 15.13 17.53
N SER A 76 2.96 13.89 18.02
CA SER A 76 2.94 13.57 19.46
C SER A 76 4.33 13.32 20.06
N SER A 77 5.38 13.39 19.23
CA SER A 77 6.80 13.21 19.58
C SER A 77 7.50 14.56 19.70
#